data_AF-A0A970BUA7-F1
#
_entry.id   AF-A0A970BUA7-F1
#
_cell.length_a   1.000
_cell.length_b   1.000
_cell.length_c   1.000
_cell.angle_alpha   90.00
_cell.angle_beta   90.00
_cell.angle_gamma   90.00
#
_symmetry.space_group_name_H-M   'P 1'
#
loop_
_entity.id
_entity.type
_entity.pdbx_description
1 polymer ?
#
loop_
_entity_poly.entity_id
_entity_poly.type
_entity_poly.pdbx_seq_one_letter_code
_entity_poly.pdbx_strand_id
1 'polypeptide(L)'
;QGIVLHSPILPHSWAHNPSVRRYDYAPRLAISTLEEHDWFDDDGDGVRERGGVKLEFTLVTNDDPVRMRLIEAISEQLANVGIRALPQAVPWETLRYDMLNLRRFDAVLLGFQFLPPDPDPYPYWHSSQANEFGVNLANYNDPRVDMLLEEARLTSDKGLRQELYQEFQTLFAEQVPSLLLYQPVYAYAVSDTVQDVQIGPMTNSSGRFQSITDWYIATQRLVDGASAEPTTAADDGPGGDVAPTEEAAPTGDAAPAEEDALQEEVVP
;
A
#
# COMPACT_ATOMS: atom_id res chain seq x y z
N GLN A 1 -5.42 1.31 16.66
CA GLN A 1 -4.13 2.04 16.69
C GLN A 1 -3.71 2.29 15.26
N GLY A 2 -2.99 3.37 14.97
CA GLY A 2 -2.54 3.69 13.62
C GLY A 2 -1.24 4.48 13.62
N ILE A 3 -0.46 4.31 12.57
CA ILE A 3 0.75 5.10 12.30
C ILE A 3 0.34 6.24 11.37
N VAL A 4 0.57 7.48 11.78
CA VAL A 4 0.25 8.66 10.95
C VAL A 4 1.05 8.62 9.65
N LEU A 5 0.40 8.93 8.53
CA LEU A 5 1.02 8.95 7.21
C LEU A 5 1.17 10.38 6.70
N HIS A 6 2.32 10.67 6.11
CA HIS A 6 2.61 11.96 5.48
C HIS A 6 2.97 11.82 3.99
N SER A 7 3.03 10.58 3.49
CA SER A 7 3.39 10.24 2.13
C SER A 7 2.60 9.01 1.67
N PRO A 8 2.26 8.91 0.36
CA PRO A 8 1.53 7.78 -0.19
C PRO A 8 2.36 6.48 -0.26
N ILE A 9 3.67 6.54 0.02
CA ILE A 9 4.53 5.36 0.14
C ILE A 9 4.75 5.04 1.62
N LEU A 10 4.41 3.81 2.03
CA LEU A 10 4.42 3.38 3.42
C LEU A 10 5.83 3.46 4.04
N PRO A 11 5.95 3.78 5.35
CA PRO A 11 7.25 3.99 6.01
C PRO A 11 8.24 2.82 5.96
N HIS A 12 7.75 1.59 5.81
CA HIS A 12 8.59 0.38 5.72
C HIS A 12 9.10 0.10 4.30
N SER A 13 8.69 0.89 3.30
CA SER A 13 9.13 0.73 1.92
C SER A 13 10.54 1.28 1.72
N TRP A 14 11.33 0.61 0.87
CA TRP A 14 12.66 1.09 0.47
C TRP A 14 12.62 2.43 -0.27
N ALA A 15 11.46 2.79 -0.85
CA ALA A 15 11.27 4.04 -1.60
C ALA A 15 10.75 5.20 -0.73
N HIS A 16 10.52 5.00 0.57
CA HIS A 16 9.92 6.03 1.43
C HIS A 16 10.81 7.27 1.57
N ASN A 17 10.20 8.45 1.50
CA ASN A 17 10.84 9.73 1.81
C ASN A 17 10.41 10.21 3.23
N PRO A 18 11.28 10.11 4.25
CA PRO A 18 10.94 10.54 5.61
C PRO A 18 10.93 12.06 5.80
N SER A 19 11.47 12.81 4.83
CA SER A 19 11.73 14.26 4.89
C SER A 19 10.68 15.10 4.17
N VAL A 20 9.55 14.49 3.76
CA VAL A 20 8.44 15.25 3.18
C VAL A 20 7.86 16.25 4.16
N ARG A 21 7.24 17.31 3.62
CA ARG A 21 6.49 18.29 4.41
C ARG A 21 5.40 17.57 5.23
N ARG A 22 5.27 17.97 6.50
CA ARG A 22 4.27 17.42 7.43
C ARG A 22 3.28 18.50 7.81
N TYR A 23 2.04 18.08 8.05
CA TYR A 23 0.94 18.93 8.50
C TYR A 23 0.46 18.41 9.85
N ASP A 24 1.10 18.89 10.91
CA ASP A 24 0.73 18.55 12.27
C ASP A 24 -0.54 19.29 12.69
N TYR A 25 -1.23 18.78 13.72
CA TYR A 25 -2.44 19.40 14.25
C TYR A 25 -2.14 20.80 14.83
N ALA A 26 -2.58 21.84 14.12
CA ALA A 26 -2.34 23.23 14.49
C ALA A 26 -3.57 24.14 14.19
N PRO A 27 -4.64 24.10 15.01
CA PRO A 27 -5.88 24.84 14.75
C PRO A 27 -5.69 26.35 14.60
N ARG A 28 -4.78 26.96 15.38
CA ARG A 28 -4.48 28.39 15.26
C ARG A 28 -3.85 28.75 13.93
N LEU A 29 -2.96 27.88 13.43
CA LEU A 29 -2.34 28.05 12.11
C LEU A 29 -3.39 27.87 11.01
N ALA A 30 -4.27 26.87 11.13
CA ALA A 30 -5.37 26.69 10.19
C ALA A 30 -6.27 27.94 10.12
N ILE A 31 -6.64 28.50 11.28
CA ILE A 31 -7.41 29.75 11.36
C ILE A 31 -6.70 30.89 10.66
N SER A 32 -5.41 31.15 10.98
CA SER A 32 -4.68 32.26 10.34
C SER A 32 -4.53 32.05 8.83
N THR A 33 -4.28 30.82 8.37
CA THR A 33 -4.17 30.51 6.94
C THR A 33 -5.51 30.72 6.21
N LEU A 34 -6.64 30.38 6.84
CA LEU A 34 -7.96 30.65 6.26
C LEU A 34 -8.20 32.17 6.12
N GLU A 35 -7.87 32.94 7.14
CA GLU A 35 -8.00 34.41 7.15
C GLU A 35 -7.07 35.09 6.14
N GLU A 36 -5.83 34.60 5.99
CA GLU A 36 -4.88 35.02 4.95
C GLU A 36 -5.42 34.80 3.52
N HIS A 37 -6.40 33.91 3.36
CA HIS A 37 -7.06 33.57 2.10
C HIS A 37 -8.51 34.06 2.01
N ASP A 38 -8.86 35.07 2.82
CA ASP A 38 -10.14 35.78 2.85
C ASP A 38 -11.35 34.91 3.26
N TRP A 39 -11.12 33.90 4.11
CA TRP A 39 -12.20 33.12 4.73
C TRP A 39 -12.48 33.59 6.14
N PHE A 40 -13.59 34.29 6.33
CA PHE A 40 -14.04 34.86 7.61
C PHE A 40 -15.47 34.40 7.93
N ASP A 41 -15.82 34.28 9.21
CA ASP A 41 -17.21 34.07 9.64
C ASP A 41 -17.88 35.44 9.78
N ASP A 42 -18.45 35.94 8.69
CA ASP A 42 -18.99 37.30 8.60
C ASP A 42 -20.39 37.41 9.23
N ASP A 43 -21.15 36.30 9.25
CA ASP A 43 -22.53 36.26 9.75
C ASP A 43 -22.67 35.70 11.18
N GLY A 44 -21.60 35.15 11.75
CA GLY A 44 -21.52 34.64 13.10
C GLY A 44 -22.18 33.26 13.29
N ASP A 45 -22.45 32.52 12.21
CA ASP A 45 -23.05 31.19 12.27
C ASP A 45 -22.05 30.06 12.55
N GLY A 46 -20.76 30.40 12.68
CA GLY A 46 -19.67 29.47 12.95
C GLY A 46 -19.07 28.81 11.71
N VAL A 47 -19.47 29.21 10.50
CA VAL A 47 -18.88 28.78 9.23
C VAL A 47 -18.26 29.96 8.53
N ARG A 48 -17.08 29.75 7.95
CA ARG A 48 -16.40 30.82 7.21
C ARG A 48 -16.98 30.96 5.82
N GLU A 49 -17.04 32.18 5.33
CA GLU A 49 -17.43 32.57 3.99
C GLU A 49 -16.29 33.25 3.22
N ARG A 50 -16.36 33.14 1.89
CA ARG A 50 -15.59 33.97 0.97
C ARG A 50 -16.42 34.28 -0.25
N GLY A 51 -16.63 35.58 -0.52
CA GLY A 51 -17.41 36.02 -1.68
C GLY A 51 -18.86 35.50 -1.70
N GLY A 52 -19.47 35.34 -0.52
CA GLY A 52 -20.83 34.82 -0.37
C GLY A 52 -20.95 33.29 -0.48
N VAL A 53 -19.84 32.57 -0.61
CA VAL A 53 -19.80 31.10 -0.60
C VAL A 53 -19.38 30.63 0.78
N LYS A 54 -20.19 29.77 1.42
CA LYS A 54 -19.83 29.12 2.69
C LYS A 54 -18.77 28.05 2.47
N LEU A 55 -17.84 27.90 3.42
CA LEU A 55 -16.83 26.84 3.45
C LEU A 55 -17.46 25.54 3.96
N GLU A 56 -18.36 25.02 3.13
CA GLU A 56 -19.20 23.86 3.42
C GLU A 56 -19.08 22.86 2.28
N PHE A 57 -18.95 21.58 2.62
CA PHE A 57 -18.87 20.49 1.64
C PHE A 57 -19.32 19.16 2.24
N THR A 58 -19.68 18.20 1.38
CA THR A 58 -20.01 16.84 1.83
C THR A 58 -18.76 15.99 1.97
N LEU A 59 -18.58 15.35 3.12
CA LEU A 59 -17.55 14.35 3.37
C LEU A 59 -18.18 12.95 3.35
N VAL A 60 -18.03 12.25 2.23
CA VAL A 60 -18.67 10.94 2.03
C VAL A 60 -17.75 9.77 2.40
N THR A 61 -18.34 8.68 2.88
CA THR A 61 -17.69 7.37 2.99
C THR A 61 -18.71 6.24 2.85
N ASN A 62 -18.28 4.98 2.96
CA ASN A 62 -19.21 3.86 2.99
C ASN A 62 -19.73 3.59 4.42
N ASP A 63 -20.75 2.76 4.54
CA ASP A 63 -21.40 2.30 5.79
C ASP A 63 -20.52 1.43 6.74
N ASP A 64 -19.20 1.49 6.61
CA ASP A 64 -18.29 0.88 7.58
C ASP A 64 -18.31 1.66 8.90
N PRO A 65 -18.62 1.03 10.05
CA PRO A 65 -18.78 1.74 11.32
C PRO A 65 -17.52 2.49 11.80
N VAL A 66 -16.31 2.05 11.40
CA VAL A 66 -15.07 2.73 11.77
C VAL A 66 -14.91 4.01 10.94
N ARG A 67 -15.18 3.96 9.64
CA ARG A 67 -15.13 5.13 8.75
C ARG A 67 -16.24 6.14 9.06
N MET A 68 -17.44 5.69 9.43
CA MET A 68 -18.51 6.58 9.89
C MET A 68 -18.07 7.44 11.07
N ARG A 69 -17.54 6.81 12.14
CA ARG A 69 -17.01 7.55 13.29
C ARG A 69 -15.84 8.46 12.93
N LEU A 70 -15.04 8.08 11.93
CA LEU A 70 -13.91 8.87 11.49
C LEU A 70 -14.34 10.14 10.74
N ILE A 71 -15.32 10.07 9.84
CA ILE A 71 -15.85 11.27 9.18
C ILE A 71 -16.55 12.20 10.17
N GLU A 72 -17.26 11.66 11.18
CA GLU A 72 -17.86 12.45 12.26
C GLU A 72 -16.78 13.22 13.04
N ALA A 73 -15.71 12.53 13.47
CA ALA A 73 -14.62 13.16 14.22
C ALA A 73 -13.83 14.19 13.38
N ILE A 74 -13.69 13.96 12.07
CA ILE A 74 -13.07 14.94 11.15
C ILE A 74 -13.98 16.17 11.03
N SER A 75 -15.28 15.98 10.82
CA SER A 75 -16.26 17.06 10.74
C SER A 75 -16.28 17.92 12.00
N GLU A 76 -16.24 17.32 13.18
CA GLU A 76 -16.16 18.05 14.45
C GLU A 76 -14.87 18.88 14.56
N GLN A 77 -13.72 18.32 14.15
CA GLN A 77 -12.45 19.04 14.19
C GLN A 77 -12.39 20.20 13.19
N LEU A 78 -12.96 20.02 12.00
CA LEU A 78 -13.06 21.06 10.98
C LEU A 78 -14.03 22.18 11.41
N ALA A 79 -15.12 21.85 12.09
CA ALA A 79 -16.05 22.84 12.63
C ALA A 79 -15.37 23.80 13.62
N ASN A 80 -14.41 23.32 14.43
CA ASN A 80 -13.67 24.16 15.37
C ASN A 80 -12.82 25.26 14.70
N VAL A 81 -12.57 25.17 13.39
CA VAL A 81 -11.86 26.19 12.61
C VAL A 81 -12.76 26.87 11.58
N GLY A 82 -14.08 26.65 11.65
CA GLY A 82 -15.07 27.30 10.80
C GLY A 82 -15.29 26.63 9.43
N ILE A 83 -14.99 25.34 9.32
CA ILE A 83 -15.23 24.53 8.11
C ILE A 83 -16.38 23.56 8.37
N ARG A 84 -17.46 23.62 7.59
CA ARG A 84 -18.60 22.70 7.74
C ARG A 84 -18.49 21.51 6.78
N ALA A 85 -17.84 20.44 7.23
CA ALA A 85 -17.86 19.17 6.51
C ALA A 85 -19.09 18.34 6.93
N LEU A 86 -20.03 18.09 6.02
CA LEU A 86 -21.24 17.32 6.29
C LEU A 86 -20.96 15.81 6.12
N PRO A 87 -20.95 15.01 7.20
CA PRO A 87 -20.64 13.59 7.10
C PRO A 87 -21.79 12.84 6.42
N GLN A 88 -21.48 12.04 5.40
CA GLN A 88 -22.45 11.20 4.70
C GLN A 88 -21.91 9.78 4.55
N ALA A 89 -22.65 8.79 5.04
CA ALA A 89 -22.37 7.37 4.81
C ALA A 89 -23.41 6.76 3.87
N VAL A 90 -22.96 5.99 2.89
CA VAL A 90 -23.82 5.30 1.93
C VAL A 90 -23.39 3.83 1.76
N PRO A 91 -24.26 2.93 1.26
CA PRO A 91 -23.83 1.57 0.92
C PRO A 91 -22.69 1.57 -0.10
N TRP A 92 -21.80 0.57 -0.03
CA TRP A 92 -20.62 0.50 -0.90
C TRP A 92 -20.93 0.62 -2.40
N GLU A 93 -21.96 -0.08 -2.90
CA GLU A 93 -22.29 -0.04 -4.33
C GLU A 93 -22.75 1.35 -4.78
N THR A 94 -23.51 2.07 -3.94
CA THR A 94 -23.88 3.47 -4.18
C THR A 94 -22.66 4.37 -4.17
N LEU A 95 -21.77 4.21 -3.18
CA LEU A 95 -20.52 4.97 -3.14
C LEU A 95 -19.73 4.75 -4.43
N ARG A 96 -19.53 3.50 -4.82
CA ARG A 96 -18.71 3.14 -5.98
C ARG A 96 -19.29 3.63 -7.29
N TYR A 97 -20.52 3.22 -7.62
CA TYR A 97 -21.07 3.43 -8.96
C TYR A 97 -21.69 4.82 -9.13
N ASP A 98 -22.41 5.31 -8.13
CA ASP A 98 -23.15 6.57 -8.27
C ASP A 98 -22.29 7.80 -7.91
N MET A 99 -21.25 7.62 -7.07
CA MET A 99 -20.44 8.72 -6.57
C MET A 99 -18.99 8.68 -7.07
N LEU A 100 -18.23 7.61 -6.82
CA LEU A 100 -16.81 7.55 -7.15
C LEU A 100 -16.56 7.53 -8.65
N ASN A 101 -17.14 6.56 -9.36
CA ASN A 101 -16.96 6.43 -10.82
C ASN A 101 -17.36 7.71 -11.56
N LEU A 102 -18.48 8.32 -11.14
CA LEU A 102 -19.02 9.54 -11.75
C LEU A 102 -18.45 10.85 -11.16
N ARG A 103 -17.52 10.77 -10.20
CA ARG A 103 -16.93 11.91 -9.49
C ARG A 103 -17.97 12.88 -8.90
N ARG A 104 -19.05 12.35 -8.34
CA ARG A 104 -20.13 13.11 -7.68
C ARG A 104 -19.93 13.19 -6.16
N PHE A 105 -18.85 13.85 -5.75
CA PHE A 105 -18.53 14.12 -4.35
C PHE A 105 -17.62 15.34 -4.24
N ASP A 106 -17.64 16.01 -3.08
CA ASP A 106 -16.70 17.10 -2.78
C ASP A 106 -15.43 16.56 -2.12
N ALA A 107 -15.61 15.74 -1.07
CA ALA A 107 -14.55 15.04 -0.36
C ALA A 107 -14.99 13.60 -0.03
N VAL A 108 -14.02 12.68 -0.02
CA VAL A 108 -14.29 11.26 0.27
C VAL A 108 -13.22 10.67 1.18
N LEU A 109 -13.66 9.92 2.19
CA LEU A 109 -12.80 9.13 3.05
C LEU A 109 -12.80 7.67 2.58
N LEU A 110 -11.65 7.19 2.14
CA LEU A 110 -11.43 5.79 1.73
C LEU A 110 -10.08 5.28 2.24
N GLY A 111 -9.92 3.96 2.18
CA GLY A 111 -8.62 3.30 2.34
C GLY A 111 -8.07 2.88 0.99
N PHE A 112 -6.75 2.96 0.84
CA PHE A 112 -6.06 2.36 -0.31
C PHE A 112 -6.25 0.84 -0.30
N GLN A 113 -6.48 0.27 -1.48
CA GLN A 113 -6.56 -1.16 -1.71
C GLN A 113 -5.33 -1.63 -2.50
N PHE A 114 -5.01 -2.93 -2.43
CA PHE A 114 -3.98 -3.53 -3.29
C PHE A 114 -2.65 -2.74 -3.31
N LEU A 115 -2.05 -2.52 -2.15
CA LEU A 115 -0.70 -1.95 -2.07
C LEU A 115 0.32 -3.09 -2.27
N PRO A 116 1.00 -3.19 -3.42
CA PRO A 116 1.99 -4.23 -3.65
C PRO A 116 3.22 -4.08 -2.73
N PRO A 117 3.96 -5.18 -2.45
CA PRO A 117 5.23 -5.10 -1.72
C PRO A 117 6.29 -4.24 -2.42
N ASP A 118 6.35 -4.25 -3.75
CA ASP A 118 7.10 -3.25 -4.52
C ASP A 118 6.21 -2.01 -4.71
N PRO A 119 6.56 -0.84 -4.16
CA PRO A 119 5.67 0.32 -4.14
C PRO A 119 5.36 0.81 -5.56
N ASP A 120 4.07 0.92 -5.86
CA ASP A 120 3.60 1.46 -7.14
C ASP A 120 2.44 2.46 -6.93
N PRO A 121 2.76 3.76 -6.80
CA PRO A 121 1.76 4.80 -6.57
C PRO A 121 0.96 5.22 -7.82
N TYR A 122 1.35 4.78 -9.02
CA TYR A 122 0.78 5.25 -10.29
C TYR A 122 -0.75 5.08 -10.41
N PRO A 123 -1.39 3.95 -10.03
CA PRO A 123 -2.84 3.79 -10.14
C PRO A 123 -3.64 4.88 -9.42
N TYR A 124 -3.07 5.42 -8.33
CA TYR A 124 -3.71 6.39 -7.45
C TYR A 124 -3.43 7.84 -7.81
N TRP A 125 -2.31 8.14 -8.47
CA TRP A 125 -1.81 9.51 -8.56
C TRP A 125 -1.40 9.96 -9.96
N HIS A 126 -1.30 9.05 -10.93
CA HIS A 126 -1.03 9.42 -12.31
C HIS A 126 -2.29 10.00 -12.98
N SER A 127 -2.15 11.02 -13.82
CA SER A 127 -3.27 11.72 -14.45
C SER A 127 -4.10 10.81 -15.37
N SER A 128 -3.46 9.84 -16.05
CA SER A 128 -4.15 8.83 -16.87
C SER A 128 -5.18 8.01 -16.09
N GLN A 129 -5.07 7.97 -14.75
CA GLN A 129 -5.97 7.25 -13.85
C GLN A 129 -7.09 8.14 -13.29
N ALA A 130 -7.12 9.43 -13.65
CA ALA A 130 -8.20 10.36 -13.31
C ALA A 130 -9.39 10.21 -14.28
N ASN A 131 -9.96 9.00 -14.32
CA ASN A 131 -11.08 8.67 -15.19
C ASN A 131 -12.10 7.77 -14.46
N GLU A 132 -13.23 7.45 -15.12
CA GLU A 132 -14.33 6.67 -14.56
C GLU A 132 -13.92 5.30 -14.01
N PHE A 133 -12.90 4.68 -14.60
CA PHE A 133 -12.41 3.35 -14.23
C PHE A 133 -11.14 3.40 -13.36
N GLY A 134 -10.53 4.57 -13.21
CA GLY A 134 -9.28 4.76 -12.47
C GLY A 134 -9.50 5.24 -11.03
N VAL A 135 -8.51 4.94 -10.17
CA VAL A 135 -8.57 5.19 -8.72
C VAL A 135 -7.85 6.45 -8.27
N ASN A 136 -7.43 7.31 -9.21
CA ASN A 136 -7.07 8.70 -8.92
C ASN A 136 -8.35 9.51 -8.71
N LEU A 137 -8.90 9.40 -7.51
CA LEU A 137 -10.16 10.02 -7.11
C LEU A 137 -10.02 11.53 -6.87
N ALA A 138 -8.81 12.00 -6.57
CA ALA A 138 -8.50 13.43 -6.41
C ALA A 138 -8.52 14.18 -7.76
N ASN A 139 -8.62 13.46 -8.88
CA ASN A 139 -8.38 13.99 -10.23
C ASN A 139 -7.04 14.74 -10.32
N TYR A 140 -6.04 14.23 -9.60
CA TYR A 140 -4.73 14.84 -9.54
C TYR A 140 -4.06 14.76 -10.90
N ASN A 141 -3.58 15.91 -11.39
CA ASN A 141 -2.99 16.04 -12.71
C ASN A 141 -1.83 17.04 -12.64
N ASP A 142 -0.62 16.50 -12.56
CA ASP A 142 0.62 17.26 -12.63
C ASP A 142 1.57 16.53 -13.60
N PRO A 143 1.93 17.13 -14.75
CA PRO A 143 2.82 16.51 -15.72
C PRO A 143 4.19 16.11 -15.16
N ARG A 144 4.67 16.78 -14.10
CA ARG A 144 5.92 16.40 -13.42
C ARG A 144 5.73 15.09 -12.67
N VAL A 145 4.61 14.93 -11.97
CA VAL A 145 4.29 13.68 -11.27
C VAL A 145 4.11 12.55 -12.28
N ASP A 146 3.41 12.80 -13.38
CA ASP A 146 3.24 11.79 -14.43
C ASP A 146 4.59 11.25 -14.92
N MET A 147 5.49 12.16 -15.31
CA MET A 147 6.85 11.82 -15.74
C MET A 147 7.64 11.04 -14.69
N LEU A 148 7.62 11.48 -13.42
CA LEU A 148 8.32 10.80 -12.33
C LEU A 148 7.81 9.36 -12.13
N LEU A 149 6.49 9.17 -12.16
CA LEU A 149 5.86 7.87 -11.95
C LEU A 149 6.04 6.92 -13.15
N GLU A 150 6.03 7.45 -14.37
CA GLU A 150 6.34 6.70 -15.58
C GLU A 150 7.81 6.26 -15.62
N GLU A 151 8.75 7.17 -15.37
CA GLU A 151 10.18 6.86 -15.38
C GLU A 151 10.54 5.85 -14.28
N ALA A 152 9.97 6.00 -13.08
CA ALA A 152 10.20 5.08 -11.96
C ALA A 152 9.71 3.65 -12.24
N ARG A 153 8.74 3.48 -13.15
CA ARG A 153 8.25 2.16 -13.60
C ARG A 153 9.11 1.57 -14.73
N LEU A 154 9.75 2.40 -15.54
CA LEU A 154 10.55 1.97 -16.69
C LEU A 154 12.01 1.67 -16.32
N THR A 155 12.55 2.29 -15.27
CA THR A 155 13.92 2.06 -14.83
C THR A 155 14.08 0.82 -13.95
N SER A 156 15.17 0.09 -14.13
CA SER A 156 15.58 -1.05 -13.30
C SER A 156 16.63 -0.68 -12.25
N ASP A 157 17.21 0.52 -12.33
CA ASP A 157 18.15 1.02 -11.32
C ASP A 157 17.37 1.41 -10.06
N LYS A 158 17.58 0.66 -8.98
CA LYS A 158 16.86 0.87 -7.72
C LYS A 158 17.16 2.23 -7.07
N GLY A 159 18.37 2.75 -7.23
CA GLY A 159 18.76 4.05 -6.70
C GLY A 159 18.01 5.17 -7.44
N LEU A 160 17.99 5.12 -8.77
CA LEU A 160 17.24 6.08 -9.57
C LEU A 160 15.74 5.99 -9.30
N ARG A 161 15.15 4.78 -9.19
CA ARG A 161 13.75 4.62 -8.79
C ARG A 161 13.45 5.27 -7.45
N GLN A 162 14.35 5.12 -6.48
CA GLN A 162 14.19 5.71 -5.15
C GLN A 162 14.16 7.24 -5.25
N GLU A 163 15.09 7.86 -5.98
CA GLU A 163 15.13 9.31 -6.18
C GLU A 163 13.84 9.83 -6.83
N LEU A 164 13.38 9.19 -7.89
CA LEU A 164 12.13 9.55 -8.59
C LEU A 164 10.90 9.46 -7.66
N TYR A 165 10.80 8.38 -6.89
CA TYR A 165 9.71 8.25 -5.90
C TYR A 165 9.84 9.25 -4.76
N GLN A 166 11.05 9.62 -4.33
CA GLN A 166 11.24 10.61 -3.27
C GLN A 166 10.82 12.01 -3.74
N GLU A 167 11.13 12.38 -4.98
CA GLU A 167 10.69 13.64 -5.58
C GLU A 167 9.18 13.69 -5.74
N PHE A 168 8.56 12.60 -6.21
CA PHE A 168 7.10 12.48 -6.25
C PHE A 168 6.47 12.71 -4.87
N GLN A 169 7.01 12.10 -3.81
CA GLN A 169 6.50 12.28 -2.45
C GLN A 169 6.64 13.72 -1.95
N THR A 170 7.70 14.44 -2.35
CA THR A 170 7.87 15.87 -2.05
C THR A 170 6.76 16.69 -2.71
N LEU A 171 6.56 16.53 -4.01
CA LEU A 171 5.50 17.23 -4.76
C LEU A 171 4.11 16.92 -4.20
N PHE A 172 3.85 15.65 -3.88
CA PHE A 172 2.60 15.22 -3.26
C PHE A 172 2.36 15.97 -1.94
N ALA A 173 3.36 16.05 -1.07
CA ALA A 173 3.24 16.71 0.23
C ALA A 173 3.12 18.24 0.12
N GLU A 174 3.63 18.85 -0.94
CA GLU A 174 3.48 20.28 -1.19
C GLU A 174 2.11 20.64 -1.77
N GLN A 175 1.60 19.82 -2.68
CA GLN A 175 0.36 20.09 -3.40
C GLN A 175 -0.89 19.53 -2.70
N VAL A 176 -0.70 18.57 -1.80
CA VAL A 176 -1.76 17.96 -0.96
C VAL A 176 -2.99 17.54 -1.78
N PRO A 177 -2.84 16.71 -2.83
CA PRO A 177 -4.01 16.21 -3.58
C PRO A 177 -4.91 15.32 -2.73
N SER A 178 -4.39 14.78 -1.62
CA SER A 178 -5.14 14.07 -0.60
C SER A 178 -4.47 14.22 0.76
N LEU A 179 -5.26 14.29 1.83
CA LEU A 179 -4.77 14.26 3.20
C LEU A 179 -4.72 12.81 3.70
N LEU A 180 -3.51 12.28 3.86
CA LEU A 180 -3.30 10.93 4.37
C LEU A 180 -3.48 10.92 5.89
N LEU A 181 -4.23 9.95 6.40
CA LEU A 181 -4.54 9.88 7.83
C LEU A 181 -3.61 8.92 8.56
N TYR A 182 -3.75 7.62 8.31
CA TYR A 182 -2.97 6.60 9.01
C TYR A 182 -2.92 5.26 8.28
N GLN A 183 -1.90 4.47 8.62
CA GLN A 183 -1.85 3.03 8.39
C GLN A 183 -2.38 2.31 9.64
N PRO A 184 -3.41 1.44 9.55
CA PRO A 184 -3.91 0.69 10.69
C PRO A 184 -2.87 -0.33 11.19
N VAL A 185 -2.77 -0.47 12.51
CA VAL A 185 -1.97 -1.54 13.14
C VAL A 185 -2.91 -2.67 13.56
N TYR A 186 -2.65 -3.88 13.04
CA TYR A 186 -3.40 -5.08 13.40
C TYR A 186 -2.68 -5.84 14.52
N ALA A 187 -3.44 -6.20 15.55
CA ALA A 187 -2.99 -7.10 16.59
C ALA A 187 -3.65 -8.47 16.38
N TYR A 188 -2.85 -9.52 16.33
CA TYR A 188 -3.32 -10.90 16.25
C TYR A 188 -2.98 -11.62 17.55
N ALA A 189 -3.96 -12.32 18.11
CA ALA A 189 -3.75 -13.21 19.25
C ALA A 189 -3.53 -14.62 18.73
N VAL A 190 -2.49 -15.28 19.23
CA VAL A 190 -2.21 -16.69 18.95
C VAL A 190 -2.12 -17.44 20.28
N SER A 191 -2.57 -18.71 20.27
CA SER A 191 -2.45 -19.60 21.43
C SER A 191 -0.97 -19.75 21.82
N ASP A 192 -0.68 -19.77 23.12
CA ASP A 192 0.67 -19.97 23.65
C ASP A 192 1.25 -21.36 23.29
N THR A 193 0.40 -22.30 22.91
CA THR A 193 0.78 -23.63 22.42
C THR A 193 1.34 -23.63 21.00
N VAL A 194 1.06 -22.60 20.19
CA VAL A 194 1.55 -22.50 18.80
C VAL A 194 2.90 -21.81 18.82
N GLN A 195 3.93 -22.51 18.38
CA GLN A 195 5.29 -22.05 18.35
C GLN A 195 5.68 -21.55 16.95
N ASP A 196 6.74 -20.74 16.93
CA ASP A 196 7.38 -20.19 15.72
C ASP A 196 6.48 -19.34 14.80
N VAL A 197 5.56 -18.60 15.42
CA VAL A 197 4.71 -17.63 14.73
C VAL A 197 5.53 -16.40 14.34
N GLN A 198 5.86 -16.28 13.05
CA GLN A 198 6.52 -15.10 12.50
C GLN A 198 5.55 -14.27 11.66
N ILE A 199 5.17 -13.09 12.13
CA ILE A 199 4.30 -12.15 11.39
C ILE A 199 5.17 -10.99 10.89
N GLY A 200 5.45 -10.99 9.58
CA GLY A 200 6.19 -9.92 8.92
C GLY A 200 5.32 -8.71 8.52
N PRO A 201 5.88 -7.74 7.78
CA PRO A 201 5.11 -6.69 7.14
C PRO A 201 4.04 -7.29 6.22
N MET A 202 2.80 -6.82 6.34
CA MET A 202 1.66 -7.32 5.58
C MET A 202 0.95 -6.17 4.87
N THR A 203 0.56 -6.42 3.62
CA THR A 203 -0.25 -5.49 2.83
C THR A 203 -1.74 -5.85 2.85
N ASN A 204 -2.08 -7.04 3.35
CA ASN A 204 -3.44 -7.51 3.59
C ASN A 204 -3.50 -8.46 4.81
N SER A 205 -4.69 -8.70 5.33
CA SER A 205 -4.87 -9.52 6.54
C SER A 205 -4.46 -10.98 6.35
N SER A 206 -4.63 -11.55 5.17
CA SER A 206 -4.22 -12.94 4.84
C SER A 206 -2.71 -13.15 4.94
N GLY A 207 -1.89 -12.09 4.79
CA GLY A 207 -0.44 -12.16 4.93
C GLY A 207 0.04 -12.73 6.27
N ARG A 208 -0.81 -12.75 7.31
CA ARG A 208 -0.48 -13.29 8.63
C ARG A 208 -0.16 -14.79 8.61
N PHE A 209 -0.56 -15.49 7.55
CA PHE A 209 -0.34 -16.92 7.38
C PHE A 209 0.85 -17.26 6.48
N GLN A 210 1.66 -16.28 6.07
CA GLN A 210 2.83 -16.53 5.21
C GLN A 210 3.82 -17.55 5.80
N SER A 211 3.93 -17.61 7.13
CA SER A 211 4.80 -18.56 7.86
C SER A 211 4.04 -19.76 8.42
N ILE A 212 2.78 -20.00 8.03
CA ILE A 212 1.92 -21.02 8.69
C ILE A 212 2.50 -22.44 8.61
N THR A 213 3.30 -22.74 7.58
CA THR A 213 3.97 -24.03 7.41
C THR A 213 5.10 -24.25 8.41
N ASP A 214 5.64 -23.17 8.99
CA ASP A 214 6.68 -23.22 10.01
C ASP A 214 6.08 -23.35 11.42
N TRP A 215 4.78 -23.10 11.58
CA TRP A 215 4.11 -23.16 12.87
C TRP A 215 3.95 -24.60 13.32
N TYR A 216 4.20 -24.86 14.59
CA TYR A 216 4.01 -26.19 15.18
C TYR A 216 3.48 -26.12 16.61
N ILE A 217 2.89 -27.23 17.07
CA ILE A 217 2.41 -27.39 18.45
C ILE A 217 3.33 -28.35 19.23
N ALA A 218 3.82 -29.40 18.59
CA ALA A 218 4.70 -30.38 19.21
C ALA A 218 5.82 -30.76 18.25
N THR A 219 7.04 -30.87 18.75
CA THR A 219 8.18 -31.39 17.98
C THR A 219 8.35 -32.89 18.25
N GLN A 220 8.60 -33.66 17.20
CA GLN A 220 9.03 -35.05 17.33
C GLN A 220 10.51 -35.14 16.97
N ARG A 221 11.34 -35.60 17.92
CA ARG A 221 12.74 -35.87 17.66
C ARG A 221 12.87 -37.18 16.89
N LEU A 222 13.25 -37.12 15.61
CA LEU A 222 13.70 -38.30 14.87
C LEU A 222 15.14 -38.60 15.29
N VAL A 223 15.36 -39.77 15.88
CA VAL A 223 16.70 -40.31 16.09
C VAL A 223 17.00 -41.14 14.85
N ASP A 224 17.82 -40.61 13.95
CA ASP A 224 18.35 -41.41 12.84
C ASP A 224 19.18 -42.54 13.41
N GLY A 225 18.65 -43.76 13.27
CA GLY A 225 19.36 -44.99 13.58
C GLY A 225 20.44 -45.21 12.53
N ALA A 226 21.57 -44.52 12.67
CA ALA A 226 22.80 -44.90 11.97
C ALA A 226 23.19 -46.30 12.48
N SER A 227 22.80 -47.33 11.74
CA SER A 227 23.32 -48.68 11.87
C SER A 227 24.82 -48.63 11.63
N ALA A 228 25.60 -48.73 12.71
CA ALA A 228 27.01 -49.03 12.62
C ALA A 228 27.16 -50.47 12.11
N GLU A 229 27.43 -50.63 10.81
CA GLU A 229 27.92 -51.90 10.28
C GLU A 229 29.38 -52.11 10.73
N PRO A 230 29.77 -53.31 11.18
CA PRO A 230 31.14 -53.59 11.58
C PRO A 230 32.01 -53.73 10.33
N THR A 231 33.06 -52.92 10.23
CA THR A 231 34.09 -53.00 9.20
C THR A 231 34.85 -54.32 9.32
N THR A 232 34.69 -55.22 8.35
CA THR A 232 35.62 -56.36 8.15
C THR A 232 36.73 -55.96 7.19
N ALA A 233 37.97 -56.06 7.67
CA ALA A 233 39.19 -55.85 6.90
C ALA A 233 39.63 -57.14 6.16
N ALA A 234 40.06 -57.00 4.91
CA ALA A 234 40.96 -57.87 4.14
C ALA A 234 41.43 -57.02 2.93
N ASP A 235 42.63 -56.44 2.90
CA ASP A 235 43.98 -57.01 2.68
C ASP A 235 44.30 -57.40 1.22
N ASP A 236 45.20 -56.58 0.65
CA ASP A 236 46.20 -56.73 -0.42
C ASP A 236 45.90 -57.21 -1.88
N GLY A 237 46.22 -56.31 -2.83
CA GLY A 237 47.19 -56.61 -3.92
C GLY A 237 46.84 -56.17 -5.36
N PRO A 238 47.78 -55.64 -6.18
CA PRO A 238 47.46 -54.68 -7.26
C PRO A 238 47.74 -55.15 -8.70
N GLY A 239 47.24 -54.39 -9.71
CA GLY A 239 47.86 -54.35 -11.04
C GLY A 239 46.96 -53.94 -12.22
N GLY A 240 47.38 -52.92 -12.98
CA GLY A 240 47.21 -52.87 -14.44
C GLY A 240 46.45 -51.68 -15.04
N ASP A 241 47.19 -50.67 -15.52
CA ASP A 241 46.81 -49.68 -16.55
C ASP A 241 46.24 -50.34 -17.83
N VAL A 242 45.33 -49.68 -18.56
CA VAL A 242 45.51 -49.11 -19.94
C VAL A 242 44.25 -48.26 -20.31
N ALA A 243 44.47 -47.06 -20.86
CA ALA A 243 43.47 -46.13 -21.43
C ALA A 243 43.24 -46.36 -22.97
N PRO A 244 42.78 -45.39 -23.78
CA PRO A 244 41.44 -44.79 -23.90
C PRO A 244 40.88 -44.90 -25.34
N THR A 245 39.61 -44.56 -25.61
CA THR A 245 39.19 -44.08 -26.94
C THR A 245 37.86 -43.28 -26.89
N GLU A 246 38.00 -41.96 -27.07
CA GLU A 246 37.39 -41.12 -28.13
C GLU A 246 35.86 -41.11 -28.38
N GLU A 247 35.32 -39.88 -28.29
CA GLU A 247 34.71 -39.11 -29.40
C GLU A 247 33.23 -38.64 -29.29
N ALA A 248 33.09 -37.35 -29.62
CA ALA A 248 31.96 -36.67 -30.25
C ALA A 248 30.74 -36.18 -29.42
N ALA A 249 30.73 -34.86 -29.18
CA ALA A 249 29.54 -34.00 -29.31
C ALA A 249 29.32 -33.69 -30.83
N PRO A 250 28.17 -33.16 -31.34
CA PRO A 250 27.68 -31.83 -30.94
C PRO A 250 26.16 -31.54 -31.08
N THR A 251 25.78 -30.34 -30.58
CA THR A 251 24.78 -29.36 -31.09
C THR A 251 23.27 -29.66 -31.07
N GLY A 252 22.52 -28.68 -30.54
CA GLY A 252 21.61 -27.91 -31.39
C GLY A 252 20.12 -27.86 -31.03
N ASP A 253 19.76 -26.83 -30.26
CA ASP A 253 18.73 -25.82 -30.57
C ASP A 253 17.21 -26.05 -30.35
N ALA A 254 16.63 -24.94 -29.88
CA ALA A 254 15.28 -24.38 -30.05
C ALA A 254 14.00 -25.10 -29.55
N ALA A 255 13.29 -24.36 -28.69
CA ALA A 255 11.86 -24.47 -28.37
C ALA A 255 10.96 -24.17 -29.59
N PRO A 256 9.62 -24.35 -29.45
CA PRO A 256 8.83 -23.17 -29.13
C PRO A 256 7.70 -23.39 -28.11
N ALA A 257 7.12 -22.24 -27.75
CA ALA A 257 6.07 -21.96 -26.79
C ALA A 257 4.78 -22.76 -26.97
N GLU A 258 4.07 -22.95 -25.86
CA GLU A 258 2.60 -22.91 -25.85
C GLU A 258 2.10 -22.19 -24.59
N GLU A 259 1.06 -21.43 -24.86
CA GLU A 259 0.33 -20.44 -24.09
C GLU A 259 -0.77 -21.17 -23.31
N ASP A 260 -0.91 -20.95 -22.00
CA ASP A 260 -2.21 -21.24 -21.38
C ASP A 260 -2.51 -20.30 -20.22
N ALA A 261 -3.63 -19.60 -20.38
CA ALA A 261 -4.19 -18.64 -19.45
C ALA A 261 -5.22 -19.38 -18.60
N LEU A 262 -5.03 -19.39 -17.28
CA LEU A 262 -6.08 -19.81 -16.35
C LEU A 262 -6.52 -18.62 -15.50
N GLN A 263 -7.71 -18.14 -15.86
CA GLN A 263 -8.59 -17.35 -15.03
C GLN A 263 -9.16 -18.27 -13.93
N GLU A 264 -9.04 -17.89 -12.67
CA GLU A 264 -9.90 -18.45 -11.63
C GLU A 264 -10.84 -17.37 -11.09
N GLU A 265 -12.11 -17.65 -11.35
CA GLU A 265 -13.33 -17.02 -10.86
C GLU A 265 -13.50 -17.34 -9.36
N VAL A 266 -13.75 -16.34 -8.52
CA VAL A 266 -14.19 -16.54 -7.14
C VAL A 266 -15.42 -15.69 -6.88
N VAL A 267 -16.57 -16.35 -6.72
CA VAL A 267 -17.81 -15.84 -6.11
C VAL A 267 -18.58 -17.04 -5.52
N PRO A 268 -19.42 -16.89 -4.48
CA PRO A 268 -19.49 -15.87 -3.43
C PRO A 268 -19.02 -16.35 -2.05
#